data_AF-A0A7Y9I036-F1
#
_entry.id   AF-A0A7Y9I036-F1
#
_cell.length_a   1.000
_cell.length_b   1.000
_cell.length_c   1.000
_cell.angle_alpha   90.00
_cell.angle_beta   90.00
_cell.angle_gamma   90.00
#
_symmetry.space_group_name_H-M   'P 1'
#
loop_
_entity.id
_entity.type
_entity.pdbx_description
1 polymer ?
#
loop_
_entity_poly.entity_id
_entity_poly.type
_entity_poly.pdbx_seq_one_letter_code
_entity_poly.pdbx_strand_id
1 'polypeptide(L)' 'MRKLMDVANNIRNTRIGRNYTQYYLAAKLKISQNAYSKIELGRTKVTVEKLLVIADVLDTDACDLINNKES' A
#
# COMPACT_ATOMS: atom_id res chain seq x y z
N MET A 1 3.77 11.14 12.63
CA MET A 1 2.44 10.88 12.03
C MET A 1 2.40 11.16 10.52
N ARG A 2 2.98 12.25 10.01
CA ARG A 2 3.03 12.58 8.57
C ARG A 2 3.56 11.45 7.67
N LYS A 3 4.74 10.90 7.99
CA LYS A 3 5.36 9.80 7.22
C LYS A 3 4.50 8.54 7.06
N LEU A 4 3.62 8.21 8.01
CA LEU A 4 2.74 7.03 7.87
C LEU A 4 1.63 7.26 6.86
N MET A 5 1.10 8.49 6.80
CA MET A 5 0.12 8.87 5.78
C MET A 5 0.76 8.94 4.40
N ASP A 6 2.00 9.40 4.32
CA ASP A 6 2.78 9.41 3.08
C ASP A 6 2.92 7.98 2.52
N VAL A 7 3.30 6.99 3.35
CA VAL A 7 3.35 5.57 2.96
C VAL A 7 2.00 5.05 2.47
N ALA A 8 0.92 5.34 3.20
CA ALA A 8 -0.42 4.91 2.83
C ALA A 8 -0.86 5.49 1.47
N ASN A 9 -0.54 6.76 1.24
CA ASN A 9 -0.79 7.45 -0.03
C ASN A 9 0.07 6.87 -1.16
N ASN A 10 1.34 6.55 -0.90
CA ASN A 10 2.22 5.92 -1.88
C ASN A 10 1.68 4.55 -2.31
N ILE A 11 1.24 3.72 -1.37
CA ILE A 11 0.59 2.43 -1.67
C ILE A 11 -0.64 2.65 -2.57
N ARG A 12 -1.49 3.63 -2.22
CA ARG A 12 -2.69 3.96 -2.99
C ARG A 12 -2.36 4.43 -4.40
N ASN A 13 -1.43 5.36 -4.54
CA ASN A 13 -1.04 5.94 -5.83
C ASN A 13 -0.40 4.90 -6.73
N THR A 14 0.47 4.06 -6.16
CA THR A 14 1.12 2.93 -6.83
C THR A 14 0.10 1.91 -7.35
N ARG A 15 -0.94 1.61 -6.54
CA ARG A 15 -2.06 0.76 -6.97
C ARG A 15 -2.84 1.38 -8.14
N ILE A 16 -3.20 2.66 -8.02
CA ILE A 16 -3.97 3.39 -9.04
C ILE A 16 -3.18 3.46 -10.35
N GLY A 17 -1.89 3.75 -10.30
CA GLY A 17 -1.01 3.80 -11.48
C GLY A 17 -0.91 2.45 -12.22
N ARG A 18 -1.17 1.34 -11.54
CA ARG A 18 -1.26 -0.01 -12.14
C ARG A 18 -2.67 -0.42 -12.56
N ASN A 19 -3.66 0.46 -12.42
CA ASN A 19 -5.07 0.17 -12.68
C ASN A 19 -5.63 -1.01 -11.86
N TYR A 20 -5.06 -1.24 -10.68
CA TYR A 20 -5.49 -2.33 -9.81
C TYR A 20 -6.66 -1.90 -8.91
N THR A 21 -7.66 -2.76 -8.78
CA THR A 21 -8.76 -2.53 -7.83
C THR A 21 -8.32 -2.87 -6.41
N GLN A 22 -8.96 -2.27 -5.40
CA GLN A 22 -8.71 -2.65 -4.00
C GLN A 22 -9.10 -4.12 -3.74
N TYR A 23 -10.12 -4.63 -4.44
CA TYR A 23 -10.50 -6.04 -4.40
C TYR A 23 -9.39 -6.96 -4.90
N TYR A 24 -8.76 -6.62 -6.03
CA TYR A 24 -7.65 -7.39 -6.59
C TYR A 24 -6.46 -7.50 -5.61
N LEU A 25 -6.03 -6.38 -5.03
CA LEU A 25 -4.94 -6.39 -4.03
C LEU A 25 -5.31 -7.17 -2.77
N ALA A 26 -6.53 -6.96 -2.26
CA ALA A 26 -7.00 -7.66 -1.08
C ALA A 26 -7.04 -9.18 -1.28
N ALA A 27 -7.46 -9.64 -2.46
CA ALA A 27 -7.45 -11.05 -2.82
C ALA A 27 -6.03 -11.63 -2.84
N LYS A 28 -5.07 -10.93 -3.45
CA LYS A 28 -3.64 -11.33 -3.48
C LYS A 28 -3.02 -11.38 -2.09
N LEU A 29 -3.39 -10.45 -1.22
CA LEU A 29 -2.93 -10.36 0.17
C LEU A 29 -3.70 -11.27 1.14
N LYS A 30 -4.72 -12.01 0.66
CA LYS A 30 -5.61 -12.85 1.47
C LYS A 30 -6.25 -12.10 2.64
N ILE A 31 -6.67 -10.85 2.41
CA ILE A 31 -7.39 -10.01 3.38
C ILE A 31 -8.71 -9.52 2.77
N SER A 32 -9.59 -8.96 3.60
CA SER A 32 -10.80 -8.32 3.08
C SER A 32 -10.47 -7.00 2.36
N GLN A 33 -11.30 -6.62 1.38
CA GLN A 33 -11.16 -5.32 0.70
C GLN A 33 -11.22 -4.16 1.70
N ASN A 34 -12.04 -4.26 2.75
CA ASN A 34 -12.10 -3.25 3.81
C ASN A 34 -10.79 -3.16 4.61
N ALA A 35 -10.15 -4.30 4.91
CA ALA A 35 -8.84 -4.31 5.56
C ALA A 35 -7.79 -3.61 4.69
N TYR A 36 -7.78 -3.88 3.38
CA TYR A 36 -6.89 -3.19 2.45
C TYR A 36 -7.20 -1.69 2.34
N SER A 37 -8.49 -1.31 2.29
CA SER A 37 -8.90 0.11 2.30
C SER A 37 -8.39 0.86 3.54
N LYS A 38 -8.44 0.24 4.72
CA LYS A 38 -7.89 0.83 5.96
C LYS A 38 -6.37 1.04 5.91
N ILE A 39 -5.63 0.21 5.17
CA ILE A 39 -4.19 0.40 4.94
C ILE A 39 -3.97 1.67 4.12
N GLU A 40 -4.68 1.85 3.00
CA GLU A 40 -4.56 3.05 2.15
C GLU A 40 -5.02 4.34 2.84
N LEU A 41 -5.85 4.23 3.87
CA LEU A 41 -6.30 5.36 4.69
C LEU A 41 -5.40 5.64 5.90
N GLY A 42 -4.33 4.87 6.09
CA GLY A 42 -3.43 4.99 7.25
C GLY A 42 -4.09 4.61 8.59
N ARG A 43 -5.22 3.89 8.56
CA ARG A 43 -6.01 3.48 9.75
C ARG A 43 -5.57 2.14 10.32
N THR A 44 -4.57 1.50 9.74
CA THR A 44 -4.03 0.20 10.18
C THR A 44 -2.52 0.28 10.21
N LYS A 45 -1.92 -0.18 11.32
CA LYS A 45 -0.47 -0.32 11.40
C LYS A 45 -0.02 -1.41 10.41
N VAL A 46 0.89 -1.06 9.53
CA VAL A 46 1.50 -1.98 8.58
C VAL A 46 2.83 -2.47 9.17
N THR A 47 3.00 -3.78 9.27
CA THR A 47 4.29 -4.38 9.66
C THR A 47 5.24 -4.38 8.48
N VAL A 48 6.55 -4.50 8.74
CA VAL A 48 7.56 -4.59 7.67
C VAL A 48 7.28 -5.76 6.74
N GLU A 49 6.96 -6.94 7.27
CA GLU A 49 6.56 -8.11 6.48
C GLU A 49 5.40 -7.80 5.53
N LYS A 50 4.33 -7.17 6.05
CA LYS A 50 3.17 -6.83 5.22
C LYS A 50 3.50 -5.77 4.18
N LEU A 51 4.39 -4.82 4.48
CA LEU A 51 4.88 -3.84 3.51
C LEU A 51 5.63 -4.51 2.36
N LEU A 52 6.50 -5.48 2.66
CA LEU A 52 7.25 -6.23 1.64
C LEU A 52 6.31 -7.01 0.72
N VAL A 53 5.30 -7.68 1.28
CA VAL A 53 4.29 -8.41 0.48
C VAL A 53 3.45 -7.43 -0.37
N ILE A 54 3.07 -6.28 0.18
CA ILE A 54 2.36 -5.25 -0.59
C ILE A 54 3.22 -4.75 -1.75
N ALA A 55 4.52 -4.51 -1.52
CA ALA A 55 5.46 -4.06 -2.53
C ALA A 55 5.60 -5.09 -3.68
N ASP A 56 5.70 -6.38 -3.33
CA ASP A 56 5.77 -7.49 -4.28
C ASP A 56 4.49 -7.59 -5.15
N VAL A 57 3.30 -7.55 -4.54
CA VAL A 57 2.04 -7.58 -5.31
C VAL A 57 1.86 -6.32 -6.17
N LEU A 58 2.37 -5.19 -5.69
CA LEU A 58 2.43 -3.95 -6.44
C LEU A 58 3.63 -3.89 -7.37
N ASP A 59 4.44 -4.94 -7.55
CA ASP A 59 5.58 -4.96 -8.47
C ASP A 59 6.48 -3.70 -8.35
N THR A 60 6.84 -3.33 -7.12
CA THR A 60 7.63 -2.13 -6.80
C THR A 60 8.58 -2.40 -5.63
N ASP A 61 9.61 -1.56 -5.46
CA ASP A 61 10.46 -1.66 -4.27
C ASP A 61 9.74 -1.10 -3.03
N ALA A 62 9.93 -1.73 -1.86
CA ALA A 62 9.36 -1.24 -0.61
C ALA A 62 9.89 0.15 -0.22
N CYS A 63 11.12 0.49 -0.61
CA CYS A 63 11.70 1.83 -0.46
C CYS A 63 10.89 2.88 -1.22
N ASP A 64 10.35 2.55 -2.39
CA ASP A 64 9.51 3.49 -3.17
C ASP A 64 8.19 3.78 -2.45
N LEU A 65 7.70 2.83 -1.65
CA LEU A 65 6.50 3.03 -0.83
C LEU A 65 6.81 3.88 0.42
N ILE A 66 8.05 3.86 0.91
CA ILE A 66 8.49 4.60 2.10
C ILE A 66 8.90 6.02 1.77
N ASN A 67 9.58 6.21 0.65
CA ASN A 67 10.15 7.49 0.27
C ASN A 67 9.06 8.44 -0.24
N ASN A 68 9.16 9.71 0.14
CA ASN A 68 8.38 10.74 -0.53
C ASN A 68 8.98 10.96 -1.91
N LYS A 69 8.22 10.65 -2.96
CA LYS A 69 8.51 11.20 -4.29
C LYS A 69 8.14 12.68 -4.22
N GLU A 70 9.08 13.51 -3.79
CA GLU A 70 8.96 14.95 -3.95
C GLU A 70 8.75 15.21 -5.46
N SER A 71 7.62 15.87 -5.77
CA SER A 71 7.38 16.47 -7.08
C SER A 71 7.90 17.89 -7.05
#